data_AF-A0A373F0V1-F1
#
_entry.id   AF-A0A373F0V1-F1
#
_cell.length_a   1.000
_cell.length_b   1.000
_cell.length_c   1.000
_cell.angle_alpha   90.00
_cell.angle_beta   90.00
_cell.angle_gamma   90.00
#
_symmetry.space_group_name_H-M   'P 1'
#
loop_
_entity.id
_entity.type
_entity.pdbx_description
1 polymer ?
#
loop_
_entity_poly.entity_id
_entity_poly.type
_entity_poly.pdbx_seq_one_letter_code
_entity_poly.pdbx_strand_id
1 'polypeptide(L)'
;MSRAPISKELWKQLEPLIPPFVPSRKGGRRKRTISDEAALNGILYVLQTGIPWEDLPKALGYGSGMTCWRRLREWNAAGVWEQLHHAMLVRLREHDQIDWSRACIDGSSGAKPPGGQETGPNPTDRGKLGSKRHIIVDAQGIPLVVLVSGANRHDSMMFETCVDAIPAVKGLKGRPRRRPYKLHADKGYDYARCRVHLRKRGILSRIARRGVESSERLGKHRWVVERTHGWFAGFGKLRIRFERQLDTHLALLKLAAAIICARFVDRLC
;
A
#
# COMPACT_ATOMS: atom_id res chain seq x y z
N MET A 1 -19.97 9.84 8.26
CA MET A 1 -19.95 8.86 7.15
C MET A 1 -20.17 7.49 7.74
N SER A 2 -21.27 6.82 7.36
CA SER A 2 -21.45 5.40 7.68
C SER A 2 -20.24 4.63 7.12
N ARG A 3 -19.62 3.81 7.95
CA ARG A 3 -18.44 3.04 7.54
C ARG A 3 -18.95 1.92 6.64
N ALA A 4 -18.59 1.97 5.36
CA ALA A 4 -19.09 1.01 4.40
C ALA A 4 -18.56 -0.39 4.76
N PRO A 5 -19.41 -1.42 4.74
CA PRO A 5 -18.95 -2.81 4.74
C PRO A 5 -18.07 -3.07 3.51
N ILE A 6 -17.37 -4.21 3.51
CA ILE A 6 -16.53 -4.60 2.38
C ILE A 6 -17.26 -4.48 1.03
N SER A 7 -16.58 -3.96 -0.01
CA SER A 7 -17.15 -3.99 -1.36
C SER A 7 -17.21 -5.43 -1.88
N LYS A 8 -18.31 -5.78 -2.57
CA LYS A 8 -18.51 -7.14 -3.10
C LYS A 8 -17.35 -7.57 -3.98
N GLU A 9 -16.80 -6.66 -4.77
CA GLU A 9 -15.67 -6.95 -5.64
C GLU A 9 -14.38 -7.22 -4.85
N LEU A 10 -14.09 -6.45 -3.81
CA LEU A 10 -12.93 -6.71 -2.95
C LEU A 10 -13.03 -8.08 -2.28
N TRP A 11 -14.23 -8.47 -1.81
CA TRP A 11 -14.45 -9.80 -1.26
C TRP A 11 -14.26 -10.89 -2.31
N LYS A 12 -14.87 -10.74 -3.49
CA LYS A 12 -14.76 -11.70 -4.61
C LYS A 12 -13.32 -11.94 -5.03
N GLN A 13 -12.47 -10.92 -5.04
CA GLN A 13 -11.04 -11.06 -5.35
C GLN A 13 -10.24 -11.67 -4.19
N LEU A 14 -10.66 -11.46 -2.94
CA LEU A 14 -9.96 -11.95 -1.76
C LEU A 14 -10.25 -13.41 -1.44
N GLU A 15 -11.52 -13.81 -1.46
CA GLU A 15 -11.99 -15.13 -1.06
C GLU A 15 -11.15 -16.30 -1.62
N PRO A 16 -10.86 -16.38 -2.93
CA PRO A 16 -10.06 -17.47 -3.49
C PRO A 16 -8.58 -17.44 -3.09
N LEU A 17 -8.09 -16.31 -2.58
CA LEU A 17 -6.69 -16.17 -2.13
C LEU A 17 -6.50 -16.67 -0.69
N ILE A 18 -7.58 -16.79 0.08
CA ILE A 18 -7.49 -17.19 1.49
C ILE A 18 -7.17 -18.69 1.57
N PRO A 19 -6.09 -19.10 2.26
CA PRO A 19 -5.79 -20.51 2.42
C PRO A 19 -6.91 -21.25 3.17
N PRO A 20 -7.27 -22.47 2.71
CA PRO A 20 -8.29 -23.27 3.37
C PRO A 20 -7.88 -23.57 4.81
N PHE A 21 -8.86 -23.57 5.71
CA PHE A 21 -8.60 -23.95 7.09
C PHE A 21 -8.36 -25.45 7.19
N VAL A 22 -7.18 -25.83 7.67
CA VAL A 22 -6.89 -27.22 8.04
C VAL A 22 -6.87 -27.32 9.56
N PRO A 23 -7.87 -27.98 10.19
CA PRO A 23 -7.83 -28.25 11.62
C PRO A 23 -6.60 -29.07 12.00
N SER A 24 -6.01 -28.80 13.18
CA SER A 24 -4.90 -29.61 13.67
C SER A 24 -5.39 -31.01 14.04
N ARG A 25 -4.72 -32.05 13.52
CA ARG A 25 -4.95 -33.46 13.88
C ARG A 25 -4.80 -33.73 15.39
N LYS A 26 -3.96 -32.96 16.08
CA LYS A 26 -3.71 -33.09 17.52
C LYS A 26 -4.78 -32.42 18.41
N GLY A 27 -5.87 -31.90 17.82
CA GLY A 27 -6.97 -31.32 18.59
C GLY A 27 -6.52 -30.16 19.48
N GLY A 28 -6.12 -29.03 18.88
CA GLY A 28 -5.61 -27.89 19.68
C GLY A 28 -5.76 -26.52 19.05
N ARG A 29 -5.85 -26.42 17.71
CA ARG A 29 -6.21 -25.16 17.06
C ARG A 29 -7.73 -25.04 17.13
N ARG A 30 -8.25 -24.08 17.92
CA ARG A 30 -9.68 -23.80 18.07
C ARG A 30 -10.34 -23.75 16.68
N LYS A 31 -11.51 -24.40 16.53
CA LYS A 31 -12.37 -24.23 15.35
C LYS A 31 -12.50 -22.72 15.05
N ARG A 32 -12.48 -22.33 13.77
CA ARG A 32 -12.71 -20.92 13.38
C ARG A 32 -14.07 -20.49 13.95
N THR A 33 -14.05 -19.59 14.94
CA THR A 33 -15.26 -19.13 15.64
C THR A 33 -16.05 -18.10 14.81
N ILE A 34 -15.40 -17.50 13.80
CA ILE A 34 -15.99 -16.51 12.90
C ILE A 34 -15.63 -16.84 11.45
N SER A 35 -16.49 -16.41 10.51
CA SER A 35 -16.23 -16.49 9.07
C SER A 35 -15.06 -15.60 8.67
N ASP A 36 -14.52 -15.86 7.49
CA ASP A 36 -13.40 -15.10 6.93
C ASP A 36 -13.86 -13.68 6.56
N GLU A 37 -15.09 -13.54 6.08
CA GLU A 37 -15.72 -12.26 5.81
C GLU A 37 -15.91 -11.42 7.08
N ALA A 38 -16.36 -12.03 8.18
CA ALA A 38 -16.49 -11.35 9.47
C ALA A 38 -15.12 -10.90 10.00
N ALA A 39 -14.10 -11.75 9.90
CA ALA A 39 -12.73 -11.40 10.29
C ALA A 39 -12.20 -10.22 9.47
N LEU A 40 -12.45 -10.20 8.17
CA LEU A 40 -12.04 -9.12 7.29
C LEU A 40 -12.76 -7.82 7.60
N ASN A 41 -14.07 -7.84 7.82
CA ASN A 41 -14.81 -6.64 8.23
C ASN A 41 -14.26 -6.07 9.55
N GLY A 42 -13.85 -6.92 10.50
CA GLY A 42 -13.14 -6.49 11.70
C GLY A 42 -11.77 -5.86 11.41
N ILE A 43 -10.97 -6.44 10.51
CA ILE A 43 -9.69 -5.86 10.05
C ILE A 43 -9.92 -4.49 9.39
N LEU A 44 -10.90 -4.37 8.50
CA LEU A 44 -11.25 -3.14 7.81
C LEU A 44 -11.69 -2.06 8.79
N TYR A 45 -12.50 -2.43 9.78
CA TYR A 45 -12.93 -1.50 10.82
C TYR A 45 -11.75 -0.95 11.61
N VAL A 46 -10.81 -1.81 12.05
CA VAL A 46 -9.59 -1.38 12.74
C VAL A 46 -8.71 -0.52 11.84
N LEU A 47 -8.53 -0.90 10.57
CA LEU A 47 -7.74 -0.15 9.60
C LEU A 47 -8.30 1.27 9.39
N GLN A 48 -9.61 1.39 9.20
CA GLN A 48 -10.29 2.67 8.97
C GLN A 48 -10.30 3.56 10.21
N THR A 49 -10.58 3.00 11.40
CA THR A 49 -10.74 3.77 12.64
C THR A 49 -9.42 4.07 13.34
N GLY A 50 -8.43 3.18 13.22
CA GLY A 50 -7.15 3.29 13.92
C GLY A 50 -7.19 2.83 15.37
N ILE A 51 -8.30 2.26 15.85
CA ILE A 51 -8.40 1.78 17.23
C ILE A 51 -7.41 0.64 17.52
N PRO A 52 -7.02 0.44 18.78
CA PRO A 52 -6.37 -0.80 19.22
C PRO A 52 -7.18 -2.05 18.85
N TRP A 53 -6.49 -3.16 18.60
CA TRP A 53 -7.16 -4.41 18.24
C TRP A 53 -8.08 -4.93 19.36
N GLU A 54 -7.73 -4.67 20.61
CA GLU A 54 -8.52 -5.10 21.78
C GLU A 54 -9.83 -4.31 21.92
N ASP A 55 -9.87 -3.10 21.37
CA ASP A 55 -11.01 -2.18 21.45
C ASP A 55 -12.04 -2.42 20.33
N LEU A 56 -11.82 -3.42 19.47
CA LEU A 56 -12.79 -3.76 18.42
C LEU A 56 -14.14 -4.15 19.08
N PRO A 57 -15.23 -3.40 18.84
CA PRO A 57 -16.49 -3.66 19.54
C PRO A 57 -17.08 -5.01 19.17
N LYS A 58 -17.26 -5.89 20.16
CA LYS A 58 -17.83 -7.23 19.96
C LYS A 58 -19.26 -7.21 19.41
N ALA A 59 -20.02 -6.15 19.72
CA ALA A 59 -21.39 -5.95 19.24
C ALA A 59 -21.51 -5.88 17.71
N LEU A 60 -20.41 -5.63 16.99
CA LEU A 60 -20.38 -5.61 15.52
C LEU A 60 -20.41 -7.01 14.88
N GLY A 61 -20.28 -8.08 15.66
CA GLY A 61 -20.32 -9.46 15.13
C GLY A 61 -19.04 -9.93 14.43
N TYR A 62 -17.97 -9.13 14.40
CA TYR A 62 -16.68 -9.48 13.78
C TYR A 62 -15.79 -10.38 14.64
N GLY A 63 -16.30 -10.88 15.78
CA GLY A 63 -15.51 -11.59 16.79
C GLY A 63 -14.58 -10.67 17.58
N SER A 64 -13.58 -11.25 18.25
CA SER A 64 -12.58 -10.44 18.96
C SER A 64 -11.57 -9.82 18.00
N GLY A 65 -11.12 -8.60 18.26
CA GLY A 65 -10.11 -7.99 17.39
C GLY A 65 -8.76 -8.69 17.45
N MET A 66 -8.43 -9.43 18.53
CA MET A 66 -7.27 -10.33 18.53
C MET A 66 -7.42 -11.50 17.55
N THR A 67 -8.64 -11.95 17.26
CA THR A 67 -8.89 -12.94 16.20
C THR A 67 -8.68 -12.32 14.82
N CYS A 68 -9.15 -11.08 14.61
CA CYS A 68 -8.91 -10.32 13.39
C CYS A 68 -7.40 -10.07 13.17
N TRP A 69 -6.66 -9.71 14.22
CA TRP A 69 -5.20 -9.51 14.17
C TRP A 69 -4.46 -10.80 13.81
N ARG A 70 -4.80 -11.93 14.43
CA ARG A 70 -4.22 -13.24 14.05
C ARG A 70 -4.50 -13.54 12.58
N ARG A 71 -5.73 -13.25 12.12
CA ARG A 71 -6.11 -13.49 10.73
C ARG A 71 -5.34 -12.62 9.75
N LEU A 72 -5.16 -11.33 10.06
CA LEU A 72 -4.31 -10.42 9.30
C LEU A 72 -2.90 -10.99 9.10
N ARG A 73 -2.31 -11.53 10.18
CA ARG A 73 -0.96 -12.11 10.15
C ARG A 73 -0.91 -13.44 9.39
N GLU A 74 -1.87 -14.33 9.60
CA GLU A 74 -1.96 -15.60 8.86
C GLU A 74 -2.08 -15.36 7.36
N TRP A 75 -2.95 -14.44 6.95
CA TRP A 75 -3.11 -14.06 5.55
C TRP A 75 -1.88 -13.33 4.98
N ASN A 76 -1.21 -12.52 5.80
CA ASN A 76 0.05 -11.90 5.37
C ASN A 76 1.15 -12.94 5.13
N ALA A 77 1.29 -13.92 6.02
CA ALA A 77 2.27 -15.00 5.87
C ALA A 77 2.00 -15.87 4.62
N ALA A 78 0.74 -15.98 4.20
CA ALA A 78 0.34 -16.64 2.95
C ALA A 78 0.39 -15.72 1.71
N GLY A 79 0.85 -14.47 1.84
CA GLY A 79 0.95 -13.51 0.73
C GLY A 79 -0.37 -12.96 0.22
N VAL A 80 -1.47 -13.17 0.94
CA VAL A 80 -2.84 -12.80 0.51
C VAL A 80 -2.95 -11.31 0.19
N TRP A 81 -2.37 -10.44 1.01
CA TRP A 81 -2.51 -8.98 0.82
C TRP A 81 -1.78 -8.46 -0.42
N GLU A 82 -0.66 -9.08 -0.77
CA GLU A 82 0.09 -8.75 -1.99
C GLU A 82 -0.66 -9.22 -3.23
N GLN A 83 -1.16 -10.46 -3.18
CA GLN A 83 -1.96 -11.03 -4.25
C GLN A 83 -3.28 -10.25 -4.44
N LEU A 84 -3.91 -9.80 -3.35
CA LEU A 84 -5.12 -9.00 -3.42
C LEU A 84 -4.86 -7.65 -4.09
N HIS A 85 -3.81 -6.93 -3.70
CA HIS A 85 -3.45 -5.66 -4.33
C HIS A 85 -3.17 -5.86 -5.82
N HIS A 86 -2.42 -6.90 -6.19
CA HIS A 86 -2.17 -7.23 -7.59
C HIS A 86 -3.46 -7.61 -8.36
N ALA A 87 -4.35 -8.39 -7.76
CA ALA A 87 -5.64 -8.75 -8.36
C ALA A 87 -6.49 -7.50 -8.64
N MET A 88 -6.51 -6.52 -7.73
CA MET A 88 -7.20 -5.26 -7.96
C MET A 88 -6.58 -4.44 -9.10
N LEU A 89 -5.25 -4.44 -9.25
CA LEU A 89 -4.59 -3.84 -10.41
C LEU A 89 -4.96 -4.55 -11.71
N VAL A 90 -5.06 -5.88 -11.70
CA VAL A 90 -5.51 -6.67 -12.85
C VAL A 90 -6.94 -6.29 -13.22
N ARG A 91 -7.86 -6.20 -12.26
CA ARG A 91 -9.24 -5.75 -12.50
C ARG A 91 -9.27 -4.36 -13.13
N LEU A 92 -8.52 -3.40 -12.59
CA LEU A 92 -8.40 -2.06 -13.21
C LEU A 92 -7.87 -2.13 -14.65
N ARG A 93 -6.92 -3.02 -14.91
CA ARG A 93 -6.34 -3.20 -16.25
C ARG A 93 -7.31 -3.85 -17.23
N GLU A 94 -8.14 -4.79 -16.80
CA GLU A 94 -9.20 -5.40 -17.62
C GLU A 94 -10.20 -4.37 -18.13
N HIS A 95 -10.40 -3.28 -17.38
CA HIS A 95 -11.22 -2.13 -17.77
C HIS A 95 -10.40 -0.96 -18.35
N ASP A 96 -9.13 -1.17 -18.69
CA ASP A 96 -8.17 -0.17 -19.21
C ASP A 96 -8.04 1.11 -18.36
N GLN A 97 -8.20 1.01 -17.04
CA GLN A 97 -8.21 2.18 -16.14
C GLN A 97 -6.84 2.57 -15.58
N ILE A 98 -5.79 1.78 -15.78
CA ILE A 98 -4.43 2.17 -15.36
C ILE A 98 -3.80 3.05 -16.45
N ASP A 99 -3.53 4.31 -16.12
CA ASP A 99 -2.89 5.25 -17.04
C ASP A 99 -1.36 5.07 -17.02
N TRP A 100 -0.86 4.36 -18.04
CA TRP A 100 0.58 4.11 -18.22
C TRP A 100 1.34 5.30 -18.84
N SER A 101 0.70 6.41 -19.19
CA SER A 101 1.37 7.56 -19.80
C SER A 101 2.34 8.26 -18.84
N ARG A 102 2.07 8.18 -17.53
CA ARG A 102 2.93 8.70 -16.47
C ARG A 102 2.69 7.99 -15.15
N ALA A 103 3.74 7.91 -14.35
CA ALA A 103 3.66 7.59 -12.94
C ALA A 103 4.38 8.66 -12.11
N CYS A 104 4.06 8.74 -10.83
CA CYS A 104 4.72 9.60 -9.86
C CYS A 104 5.23 8.75 -8.68
N ILE A 105 6.46 9.02 -8.23
CA ILE A 105 7.04 8.43 -7.01
C ILE A 105 7.19 9.50 -5.94
N ASP A 106 6.82 9.15 -4.71
CA ASP A 106 7.11 9.99 -3.54
C ASP A 106 7.27 9.17 -2.26
N GLY A 107 7.99 9.78 -1.31
CA GLY A 107 8.21 9.27 0.03
C GLY A 107 7.45 10.10 1.06
N SER A 108 6.87 9.45 2.06
CA SER A 108 6.20 10.12 3.17
C SER A 108 6.63 9.51 4.49
N SER A 109 7.10 10.36 5.40
CA SER A 109 7.53 9.94 6.74
C SER A 109 6.32 9.76 7.66
N GLY A 110 6.20 8.58 8.27
CA GLY A 110 5.32 8.32 9.40
C GLY A 110 6.05 8.60 10.71
N ALA A 111 5.43 9.38 11.59
CA ALA A 111 6.01 9.77 12.87
C ALA A 111 5.88 8.67 13.93
N LYS A 112 6.92 8.54 14.77
CA LYS A 112 6.90 7.90 16.10
C LYS A 112 6.38 6.45 16.18
N PRO A 113 6.86 5.49 15.37
CA PRO A 113 6.65 4.10 15.68
C PRO A 113 7.24 3.74 17.06
N PRO A 114 6.63 2.80 17.81
CA PRO A 114 7.15 2.30 19.08
C PRO A 114 8.41 1.42 18.92
N GLY A 115 9.28 1.76 17.97
CA GLY A 115 10.42 0.96 17.50
C GLY A 115 10.03 -0.16 16.53
N GLY A 116 11.02 -0.97 16.12
CA GLY A 116 10.85 -2.14 15.25
C GLY A 116 11.67 -2.10 13.96
N GLN A 117 11.53 -3.12 13.11
CA GLN A 117 12.20 -3.18 11.81
C GLN A 117 11.82 -1.98 10.92
N GLU A 118 12.78 -1.54 10.11
CA GLU A 118 12.66 -0.35 9.24
C GLU A 118 12.15 0.86 10.03
N THR A 119 12.73 1.07 11.23
CA THR A 119 12.65 2.33 11.98
C THR A 119 14.05 2.89 12.13
N GLY A 120 14.18 4.21 12.05
CA GLY A 120 15.47 4.88 12.22
C GLY A 120 15.30 6.34 12.62
N PRO A 121 16.36 6.99 13.14
CA PRO A 121 16.30 8.38 13.56
C PRO A 121 15.96 9.25 12.35
N ASN A 122 14.91 10.05 12.47
CA ASN A 122 14.49 10.97 11.43
C ASN A 122 15.34 12.25 11.52
N PRO A 123 16.19 12.54 10.52
CA PRO A 123 17.04 13.74 10.55
C PRO A 123 16.23 15.04 10.54
N THR A 124 14.98 15.02 10.08
CA THR A 124 14.12 16.21 10.03
C THR A 124 13.20 16.36 11.25
N ASP A 125 13.19 15.39 12.18
CA ASP A 125 12.39 15.43 13.42
C ASP A 125 13.26 15.14 14.65
N ARG A 126 14.40 15.84 14.75
CA ARG A 126 15.33 15.78 15.91
C ARG A 126 15.78 14.36 16.28
N GLY A 127 15.92 13.47 15.30
CA GLY A 127 16.38 12.10 15.51
C GLY A 127 15.32 11.15 16.09
N LYS A 128 14.04 11.54 16.18
CA LYS A 128 12.98 10.63 16.61
C LYS A 128 12.88 9.42 15.68
N LEU A 129 12.59 8.25 16.23
CA LEU A 129 12.35 7.06 15.41
C LEU A 129 11.18 7.32 14.45
N GLY A 130 11.34 6.86 13.22
CA GLY A 130 10.36 6.99 12.15
C GLY A 130 10.53 5.91 11.08
N SER A 131 9.50 5.76 10.26
CA SER A 131 9.57 4.96 9.02
C SER A 131 9.01 5.78 7.87
N LYS A 132 9.50 5.52 6.67
CA LYS A 132 9.06 6.16 5.43
C LYS A 132 8.30 5.18 4.58
N ARG A 133 7.13 5.60 4.12
CA ARG A 133 6.35 4.91 3.11
C ARG A 133 6.69 5.51 1.75
N HIS A 134 7.09 4.66 0.82
CA HIS A 134 7.35 5.04 -0.57
C HIS A 134 6.23 4.49 -1.43
N ILE A 135 5.64 5.30 -2.29
CA ILE A 135 4.60 4.85 -3.22
C ILE A 135 4.95 5.23 -4.66
N ILE A 136 4.59 4.36 -5.60
CA ILE A 136 4.47 4.72 -7.02
C ILE A 136 2.99 4.67 -7.36
N VAL A 137 2.51 5.74 -7.97
CA VAL A 137 1.12 5.86 -8.44
C VAL A 137 1.08 6.17 -9.93
N ASP A 138 0.01 5.76 -10.59
CA ASP A 138 -0.26 6.16 -11.98
C ASP A 138 -0.72 7.64 -12.08
N ALA A 139 -1.14 8.08 -13.27
CA ALA A 139 -1.62 9.43 -13.49
C ALA A 139 -2.89 9.82 -12.71
N GLN A 140 -3.69 8.83 -12.30
CA GLN A 140 -4.96 9.00 -11.60
C GLN A 140 -4.81 8.85 -10.08
N GLY A 141 -3.69 8.30 -9.60
CA GLY A 141 -3.40 8.07 -8.19
C GLY A 141 -3.58 6.61 -7.76
N ILE A 142 -3.77 5.69 -8.71
CA ILE A 142 -3.82 4.25 -8.45
C ILE A 142 -2.46 3.82 -7.92
N PRO A 143 -2.37 3.28 -6.69
CA PRO A 143 -1.11 2.83 -6.12
C PRO A 143 -0.63 1.57 -6.84
N LEU A 144 0.45 1.68 -7.60
CA LEU A 144 1.11 0.56 -8.27
C LEU A 144 2.08 -0.16 -7.32
N VAL A 145 2.74 0.60 -6.44
CA VAL A 145 3.75 0.10 -5.49
C VAL A 145 3.57 0.79 -4.16
N VAL A 146 3.75 0.04 -3.07
CA VAL A 146 3.88 0.56 -1.70
C VAL A 146 4.99 -0.20 -0.99
N LEU A 147 6.05 0.52 -0.59
CA LEU A 147 7.19 -0.01 0.16
C LEU A 147 7.44 0.82 1.42
N VAL A 148 8.21 0.26 2.37
CA VAL A 148 8.57 0.95 3.62
C VAL A 148 10.07 0.84 3.86
N SER A 149 10.67 1.92 4.37
CA SER A 149 12.04 1.94 4.87
C SER A 149 12.15 2.67 6.22
N GLY A 150 13.27 2.54 6.92
CA GLY A 150 13.61 3.40 8.06
C GLY A 150 13.68 4.88 7.67
N ALA A 151 13.32 5.78 8.59
CA ALA A 151 13.32 7.22 8.32
C ALA A 151 14.72 7.84 8.11
N ASN A 152 15.77 7.15 8.56
CA ASN A 152 17.17 7.52 8.34
C ASN A 152 17.63 7.33 6.89
N ARG A 153 16.95 6.48 6.10
CA ARG A 153 17.28 6.29 4.68
C ARG A 153 16.76 7.47 3.86
N HIS A 154 17.61 8.01 2.99
CA HIS A 154 17.20 9.02 2.03
C HIS A 154 16.30 8.38 0.95
N ASP A 155 15.26 9.08 0.50
CA ASP A 155 14.22 8.48 -0.35
C ASP A 155 14.77 7.98 -1.69
N SER A 156 15.78 8.68 -2.22
CA SER A 156 16.50 8.26 -3.42
C SER A 156 17.26 6.93 -3.29
N MET A 157 17.41 6.36 -2.09
CA MET A 157 17.96 5.01 -1.88
C MET A 157 16.92 3.92 -2.14
N MET A 158 15.63 4.24 -2.05
CA MET A 158 14.55 3.31 -2.35
C MET A 158 14.07 3.43 -3.80
N PHE A 159 14.59 4.39 -4.57
CA PHE A 159 14.11 4.69 -5.91
C PHE A 159 14.19 3.49 -6.86
N GLU A 160 15.36 2.85 -6.97
CA GLU A 160 15.53 1.68 -7.85
C GLU A 160 14.61 0.53 -7.42
N THR A 161 14.57 0.24 -6.12
CA THR A 161 13.71 -0.80 -5.54
C THR A 161 12.23 -0.54 -5.83
N CYS A 162 11.75 0.70 -5.69
CA CYS A 162 10.37 1.07 -5.99
C CYS A 162 10.05 0.87 -7.47
N VAL A 163 10.92 1.33 -8.39
CA VAL A 163 10.70 1.20 -9.83
C VAL A 163 10.70 -0.27 -10.26
N ASP A 164 11.58 -1.09 -9.68
CA ASP A 164 11.62 -2.52 -9.93
C ASP A 164 10.44 -3.27 -9.33
N ALA A 165 9.86 -2.77 -8.25
CA ALA A 165 8.68 -3.37 -7.63
C ALA A 165 7.38 -3.14 -8.42
N ILE A 166 7.35 -2.32 -9.47
CA ILE A 166 6.14 -2.15 -10.30
C ILE A 166 5.77 -3.53 -10.88
N PRO A 167 4.57 -4.06 -10.57
CA PRO A 167 4.20 -5.40 -10.99
C PRO A 167 3.89 -5.45 -12.48
N ALA A 168 4.05 -6.62 -13.08
CA ALA A 168 3.50 -6.90 -14.39
C ALA A 168 1.97 -7.08 -14.26
N VAL A 169 1.19 -6.18 -14.85
CA VAL A 169 -0.27 -6.17 -14.76
C VAL A 169 -0.87 -6.70 -16.06
N LYS A 170 -1.52 -7.87 -15.97
CA LYS A 170 -2.32 -8.48 -17.04
C LYS A 170 -3.73 -7.87 -17.07
N GLY A 171 -4.52 -8.17 -18.10
CA GLY A 171 -5.95 -7.78 -18.15
C GLY A 171 -6.46 -7.40 -19.54
N LEU A 172 -5.58 -6.93 -20.43
CA LEU A 172 -5.89 -6.72 -21.85
C LEU A 172 -5.10 -7.69 -22.71
N LYS A 173 -5.50 -7.84 -23.99
CA LYS A 173 -4.79 -8.64 -24.98
C LYS A 173 -3.32 -8.18 -25.10
N GLY A 174 -2.41 -9.15 -25.19
CA GLY A 174 -0.98 -8.93 -25.33
C GLY A 174 -0.19 -9.07 -24.03
N ARG A 175 1.07 -8.59 -24.05
CA ARG A 175 1.99 -8.73 -22.92
C ARG A 175 1.55 -7.88 -21.72
N PRO A 176 1.59 -8.41 -20.48
CA PRO A 176 1.36 -7.62 -19.26
C PRO A 176 2.19 -6.33 -19.24
N ARG A 177 1.54 -5.21 -18.90
CA ARG A 177 2.21 -3.91 -18.82
C ARG A 177 2.86 -3.77 -17.44
N ARG A 178 4.10 -3.26 -17.41
CA ARG A 178 4.89 -3.08 -16.18
C ARG A 178 5.51 -1.69 -16.06
N ARG A 179 5.55 -0.92 -17.15
CA ARG A 179 6.38 0.29 -17.23
C ARG A 179 5.54 1.48 -17.68
N PRO A 180 5.53 2.58 -16.90
CA PRO A 180 4.97 3.82 -17.37
C PRO A 180 5.89 4.43 -18.44
N TYR A 181 5.32 5.25 -19.31
CA TYR A 181 6.09 5.96 -20.33
C TYR A 181 7.05 6.98 -19.72
N LYS A 182 6.64 7.69 -18.66
CA LYS A 182 7.50 8.60 -17.90
C LYS A 182 7.27 8.49 -16.39
N LEU A 183 8.31 8.77 -15.60
CA LEU A 183 8.23 8.80 -14.13
C LEU A 183 8.58 10.19 -13.61
N HIS A 184 7.66 10.78 -12.85
CA HIS A 184 7.84 12.04 -12.14
C HIS A 184 8.38 11.80 -10.74
N ALA A 185 9.39 12.56 -10.34
CA ALA A 185 9.94 12.54 -9.00
C ALA A 185 10.45 13.93 -8.61
N ASP A 186 10.62 14.16 -7.31
CA ASP A 186 11.08 15.43 -6.78
C ASP A 186 12.60 15.65 -6.89
N LYS A 187 13.05 16.82 -6.42
CA LYS A 187 14.47 17.18 -6.38
C LYS A 187 15.28 16.29 -5.44
N GLY A 188 14.65 15.69 -4.44
CA GLY A 188 15.22 14.66 -3.59
C GLY A 188 15.74 13.48 -4.43
N TYR A 189 15.13 13.17 -5.56
CA TYR A 189 15.58 12.10 -6.47
C TYR A 189 16.58 12.52 -7.55
N ASP A 190 17.08 13.75 -7.54
CA ASP A 190 18.02 14.25 -8.56
C ASP A 190 19.43 13.66 -8.43
N TYR A 191 19.55 12.39 -8.79
CA TYR A 191 20.81 11.66 -8.83
C TYR A 191 20.96 10.97 -10.20
N ALA A 192 22.19 10.94 -10.71
CA ALA A 192 22.51 10.28 -11.98
C ALA A 192 22.05 8.82 -12.01
N ARG A 193 22.22 8.09 -10.89
CA ARG A 193 21.76 6.69 -10.75
C ARG A 193 20.27 6.51 -11.04
N CYS A 194 19.42 7.41 -10.53
CA CYS A 194 17.98 7.35 -10.73
C CYS A 194 17.63 7.54 -12.22
N ARG A 195 18.26 8.53 -12.87
CA ARG A 195 18.06 8.80 -14.32
C ARG A 195 18.54 7.64 -15.19
N VAL A 196 19.72 7.08 -14.89
CA VAL A 196 20.27 5.91 -15.59
C VAL A 196 19.37 4.68 -15.40
N HIS A 197 18.89 4.46 -14.19
CA HIS A 197 18.01 3.33 -13.88
C HIS A 197 16.69 3.36 -14.67
N LEU A 198 16.10 4.56 -14.83
CA LEU A 198 14.91 4.75 -15.69
C LEU A 198 15.23 4.53 -17.17
N ARG A 199 16.34 5.08 -17.66
CA ARG A 199 16.79 4.92 -19.05
C ARG A 199 16.98 3.46 -19.43
N LYS A 200 17.63 2.66 -18.57
CA LYS A 200 17.81 1.21 -18.75
C LYS A 200 16.48 0.45 -18.89
N ARG A 201 15.38 1.03 -18.41
CA ARG A 201 14.02 0.45 -18.49
C ARG A 201 13.17 1.07 -19.60
N GLY A 202 13.71 2.02 -20.36
CA GLY A 202 12.95 2.75 -21.37
C GLY A 202 11.89 3.68 -20.78
N ILE A 203 12.07 4.13 -19.53
CA ILE A 203 11.17 5.06 -18.85
C ILE A 203 11.77 6.47 -18.94
N LEU A 204 10.99 7.43 -19.43
CA LEU A 204 11.44 8.82 -19.52
C LEU A 204 11.51 9.46 -18.12
N SER A 205 12.67 10.03 -17.77
CA SER A 205 12.86 10.66 -16.47
C SER A 205 12.29 12.08 -16.44
N ARG A 206 11.33 12.34 -15.54
CA ARG A 206 10.84 13.68 -15.18
C ARG A 206 11.18 13.99 -13.72
N ILE A 207 12.47 13.96 -13.42
CA ILE A 207 13.02 14.29 -12.10
C ILE A 207 13.45 15.76 -12.12
N ALA A 208 12.95 16.54 -11.18
CA ALA A 208 13.35 17.94 -10.99
C ALA A 208 14.83 18.04 -10.62
N ARG A 209 15.56 19.01 -11.19
CA ARG A 209 16.96 19.23 -10.84
C ARG A 209 17.10 20.12 -9.62
N ARG A 210 18.05 19.79 -8.75
CA ARG A 210 18.41 20.63 -7.60
C ARG A 210 19.01 21.95 -8.10
N GLY A 211 18.59 23.06 -7.51
CA GLY A 211 19.10 24.39 -7.85
C GLY A 211 18.64 24.98 -9.19
N VAL A 212 17.83 24.27 -9.99
CA VAL A 212 17.41 24.74 -11.32
C VAL A 212 15.91 25.03 -11.40
N GLU A 213 15.04 24.02 -11.33
CA GLU A 213 13.60 24.25 -11.46
C GLU A 213 13.00 24.86 -10.17
N SER A 214 12.08 25.81 -10.29
CA SER A 214 11.28 26.29 -9.13
C SER A 214 10.44 25.14 -8.55
N SER A 215 10.26 25.15 -7.23
CA SER A 215 9.41 24.17 -6.53
C SER A 215 7.91 24.36 -6.85
N GLU A 216 7.50 25.52 -7.36
CA GLU A 216 6.10 25.88 -7.61
C GLU A 216 5.47 25.11 -8.79
N ARG A 217 6.21 24.92 -9.89
CA ARG A 217 5.67 24.26 -11.11
C ARG A 217 5.67 22.74 -11.04
N LEU A 218 6.40 22.16 -10.10
CA LEU A 218 6.52 20.70 -9.92
C LEU A 218 5.21 20.08 -9.39
N GLY A 219 4.36 20.86 -8.73
CA GLY A 219 3.09 20.40 -8.15
C GLY A 219 2.06 19.94 -9.18
N LYS A 220 2.09 20.43 -10.43
CA LYS A 220 1.04 20.16 -11.45
C LYS A 220 0.78 18.68 -11.73
N HIS A 221 1.78 17.83 -11.60
CA HIS A 221 1.64 16.38 -11.80
C HIS A 221 1.89 15.57 -10.53
N ARG A 222 2.72 16.10 -9.60
CA ARG A 222 3.02 15.45 -8.32
C ARG A 222 1.88 15.47 -7.32
N TRP A 223 0.94 16.43 -7.40
CA TRP A 223 -0.20 16.47 -6.49
C TRP A 223 -0.98 15.14 -6.45
N VAL A 224 -0.92 14.34 -7.52
CA VAL A 224 -1.56 13.02 -7.58
C VAL A 224 -0.97 12.05 -6.55
N VAL A 225 0.36 11.98 -6.42
CA VAL A 225 1.01 11.10 -5.44
C VAL A 225 0.86 11.63 -4.01
N GLU A 226 0.92 12.94 -3.83
CA GLU A 226 0.65 13.60 -2.55
C GLU A 226 -0.80 13.36 -2.09
N ARG A 227 -1.77 13.45 -3.02
CA ARG A 227 -3.17 13.10 -2.75
C ARG A 227 -3.32 11.63 -2.37
N THR A 228 -2.64 10.71 -3.07
CA THR A 228 -2.69 9.29 -2.70
C THR A 228 -2.09 9.05 -1.32
N HIS A 229 -1.02 9.75 -0.94
CA HIS A 229 -0.56 9.75 0.46
C HIS A 229 -1.64 10.24 1.43
N GLY A 230 -2.40 11.27 1.06
CA GLY A 230 -3.60 11.72 1.79
C GLY A 230 -4.66 10.63 1.93
N TRP A 231 -4.93 9.84 0.88
CA TRP A 231 -5.84 8.70 0.96
C TRP A 231 -5.34 7.63 1.93
N PHE A 232 -4.04 7.32 1.93
CA PHE A 232 -3.47 6.42 2.93
C PHE A 232 -3.59 6.98 4.36
N ALA A 233 -3.37 8.29 4.56
CA ALA A 233 -3.52 8.95 5.86
C ALA A 233 -4.98 9.02 6.36
N GLY A 234 -5.94 8.84 5.44
CA GLY A 234 -7.36 8.69 5.75
C GLY A 234 -7.70 7.38 6.48
N PHE A 235 -6.85 6.36 6.38
CA PHE A 235 -6.99 5.15 7.20
C PHE A 235 -6.37 5.41 8.58
N GLY A 236 -7.20 5.44 9.63
CA GLY A 236 -6.78 5.80 10.98
C GLY A 236 -5.55 5.02 11.46
N LYS A 237 -5.49 3.71 11.17
CA LYS A 237 -4.39 2.82 11.58
C LYS A 237 -3.06 3.11 10.87
N LEU A 238 -3.09 3.84 9.76
CA LEU A 238 -1.92 4.21 8.96
C LEU A 238 -1.50 5.68 9.13
N ARG A 239 -2.30 6.49 9.85
CA ARG A 239 -1.95 7.88 10.16
C ARG A 239 -0.73 7.97 11.07
N ILE A 240 -0.66 7.07 12.06
CA ILE A 240 0.49 6.87 12.94
C ILE A 240 0.81 5.39 12.90
N ARG A 241 2.10 5.03 12.77
CA ARG A 241 2.52 3.63 12.80
C ARG A 241 2.56 3.14 14.25
N PHE A 242 1.48 2.55 14.75
CA PHE A 242 1.49 1.87 16.06
C PHE A 242 2.03 0.43 15.98
N GLU A 243 1.99 -0.19 14.81
CA GLU A 243 2.45 -1.57 14.62
C GLU A 243 3.99 -1.66 14.67
N ARG A 244 4.52 -2.34 15.70
CA ARG A 244 5.97 -2.59 15.87
C ARG A 244 6.52 -3.51 14.78
N GLN A 245 5.77 -4.57 14.45
CA GLN A 245 6.16 -5.53 13.42
C GLN A 245 5.93 -4.92 12.04
N LEU A 246 6.99 -4.90 11.22
CA LEU A 246 6.94 -4.35 9.87
C LEU A 246 5.96 -5.13 8.99
N ASP A 247 5.92 -6.45 9.11
CA ASP A 247 5.03 -7.32 8.33
C ASP A 247 3.55 -6.94 8.53
N THR A 248 3.13 -6.69 9.76
CA THR A 248 1.76 -6.24 10.07
C THR A 248 1.47 -4.88 9.47
N HIS A 249 2.44 -3.96 9.52
CA HIS A 249 2.29 -2.63 8.92
C HIS A 249 2.20 -2.71 7.39
N LEU A 250 3.05 -3.53 6.75
CA LEU A 250 3.01 -3.79 5.31
C LEU A 250 1.71 -4.46 4.88
N ALA A 251 1.17 -5.40 5.67
CA ALA A 251 -0.13 -6.00 5.42
C ALA A 251 -1.24 -4.94 5.37
N LEU A 252 -1.28 -4.03 6.36
CA LEU A 252 -2.26 -2.95 6.41
C LEU A 252 -2.09 -1.95 5.25
N LEU A 253 -0.84 -1.66 4.84
CA LEU A 253 -0.55 -0.81 3.69
C LEU A 253 -0.99 -1.44 2.37
N LYS A 254 -0.70 -2.73 2.16
CA LYS A 254 -1.13 -3.49 0.97
C LYS A 254 -2.66 -3.58 0.91
N LEU A 255 -3.32 -3.83 2.05
CA LEU A 255 -4.79 -3.81 2.14
C LEU A 255 -5.36 -2.42 1.82
N ALA A 256 -4.78 -1.34 2.37
CA ALA A 256 -5.19 0.02 2.02
C ALA A 256 -5.00 0.32 0.52
N ALA A 257 -3.90 -0.14 -0.08
CA ALA A 257 -3.67 0.00 -1.52
C ALA A 257 -4.74 -0.74 -2.35
N ALA A 258 -5.09 -1.97 -1.95
CA ALA A 258 -6.16 -2.75 -2.58
C ALA A 258 -7.52 -2.05 -2.45
N ILE A 259 -7.85 -1.48 -1.28
CA ILE A 259 -9.10 -0.72 -1.06
C ILE A 259 -9.12 0.55 -1.93
N ILE A 260 -8.00 1.26 -2.04
CA ILE A 260 -7.91 2.42 -2.93
C ILE A 260 -8.20 1.99 -4.36
N CYS A 261 -7.60 0.89 -4.83
CA CYS A 261 -7.87 0.34 -6.17
C CYS A 261 -9.35 -0.08 -6.34
N ALA A 262 -9.95 -0.71 -5.33
CA ALA A 262 -11.35 -1.14 -5.35
C ALA A 262 -12.31 0.03 -5.54
N ARG A 263 -12.05 1.20 -4.95
CA ARG A 263 -12.88 2.40 -5.16
C ARG A 263 -12.90 2.88 -6.62
N PHE A 264 -11.90 2.55 -7.42
CA PHE A 264 -11.90 2.81 -8.85
C PHE A 264 -12.65 1.72 -9.61
N VAL A 265 -12.47 0.45 -9.23
CA VAL A 265 -13.17 -0.69 -9.86
C VAL A 265 -14.68 -0.66 -9.61
N ASP A 266 -15.11 -0.33 -8.39
CA ASP A 266 -16.52 -0.26 -8.00
C ASP A 266 -17.30 0.83 -8.78
N ARG A 267 -16.61 1.72 -9.52
CA ARG A 267 -17.25 2.70 -10.42
C ARG A 267 -17.50 2.16 -11.83
N LEU A 268 -16.97 0.97 -12.13
CA LEU A 268 -16.97 0.34 -13.45
C LEU A 268 -17.90 -0.87 -13.52
N CYS A 269 -18.34 -1.37 -12.36
CA CYS A 269 -19.18 -2.56 -12.18
C CYS A 269 -20.48 -2.13 -11.47
#